data_AF-A0A931A9H5-F1
#
_entry.id   AF-A0A931A9H5-F1
#
_cell.length_a   1.000
_cell.length_b   1.000
_cell.length_c   1.000
_cell.angle_alpha   90.00
_cell.angle_beta   90.00
_cell.angle_gamma   90.00
#
_symmetry.space_group_name_H-M   'P 1'
#
loop_
_entity.id
_entity.type
_entity.pdbx_description
1 polymer ?
#
loop_
_entity_poly.entity_id
_entity_poly.type
_entity_poly.pdbx_seq_one_letter_code
_entity_poly.pdbx_strand_id
1 'polypeptide(L)'
;MIDTTQPIRPYFTDKEILPALELSRRQFADGRRKEYEIVDDRILEALKSIDESDDYAKILWRVQQENPHDERFFDIDYLARGITNLKLFYSLEVIDGRNLHSLSKSLDVFWHAHQNFSFEYMNFCDKAFGPNQFLHHLPTDKRDQAVQEAMERRYDYTRTMLGKMVSVDKDFWGPDIIICCSYDSPVAEGFVFWRPALIAMEPACDLYDRRLNDELKKKVNFVIDGFAALRKP
;
A
#
# COMPACT_ATOMS: atom_id res chain seq x y z
N MET A 1 -13.84 -37.47 0.19
CA MET A 1 -12.50 -36.85 0.12
C MET A 1 -12.68 -35.62 -0.76
N ILE A 2 -12.57 -34.43 -0.20
CA ILE A 2 -12.68 -33.18 -0.98
C ILE A 2 -11.39 -33.06 -1.77
N ASP A 3 -11.48 -32.90 -3.09
CA ASP A 3 -10.33 -32.65 -3.95
C ASP A 3 -9.80 -31.23 -3.65
N THR A 4 -8.70 -31.16 -2.91
CA THR A 4 -8.05 -29.89 -2.55
C THR A 4 -7.21 -29.31 -3.69
N THR A 5 -7.22 -29.91 -4.89
CA THR A 5 -6.49 -29.37 -6.05
C THR A 5 -7.35 -28.44 -6.90
N GLN A 6 -8.66 -28.42 -6.69
CA GLN A 6 -9.62 -27.59 -7.42
C GLN A 6 -10.13 -26.44 -6.54
N PRO A 7 -10.37 -25.25 -7.12
CA PRO A 7 -10.96 -24.15 -6.37
C PRO A 7 -12.37 -24.52 -5.90
N ILE A 8 -12.81 -23.91 -4.80
CA ILE A 8 -14.13 -24.15 -4.19
C ILE A 8 -15.27 -23.84 -5.17
N ARG A 9 -15.01 -22.95 -6.14
CA ARG A 9 -15.85 -22.66 -7.30
C ARG A 9 -15.01 -22.13 -8.46
N PRO A 10 -15.54 -22.09 -9.69
CA PRO A 10 -14.86 -21.43 -10.80
C PRO A 10 -14.50 -19.98 -10.45
N TYR A 11 -13.31 -19.53 -10.88
CA TYR A 11 -12.92 -18.13 -10.78
C TYR A 11 -13.86 -17.24 -11.57
N PHE A 12 -13.99 -15.98 -11.15
CA PHE A 12 -14.85 -15.04 -11.85
C PHE A 12 -14.32 -14.72 -13.24
N THR A 13 -15.23 -14.63 -14.20
CA THR A 13 -14.98 -14.03 -15.51
C THR A 13 -14.88 -12.50 -15.39
N ASP A 14 -14.39 -11.81 -16.43
CA ASP A 14 -14.39 -10.34 -16.48
C ASP A 14 -15.77 -9.75 -16.16
N LYS A 15 -16.81 -10.33 -16.74
CA LYS A 15 -18.20 -9.89 -16.55
C LYS A 15 -18.66 -10.04 -15.10
N GLU A 16 -18.19 -11.05 -14.40
CA GLU A 16 -18.52 -11.31 -13.00
C GLU A 16 -17.71 -10.45 -12.04
N ILE A 17 -16.56 -9.92 -12.46
CA ILE A 17 -15.76 -8.97 -11.67
C ILE A 17 -16.31 -7.54 -11.72
N LEU A 18 -16.90 -7.13 -12.86
CA LEU A 18 -17.40 -5.76 -13.04
C LEU A 18 -18.27 -5.25 -11.88
N PRO A 19 -19.22 -6.03 -11.33
CA PRO A 19 -20.01 -5.60 -10.17
C PRO A 19 -19.15 -5.25 -8.94
N ALA A 20 -18.08 -5.99 -8.66
CA ALA A 20 -17.19 -5.71 -7.53
C ALA A 20 -16.43 -4.39 -7.73
N LEU A 21 -15.96 -4.14 -8.96
CA LEU A 21 -15.25 -2.89 -9.30
C LEU A 21 -16.19 -1.67 -9.25
N GLU A 22 -17.41 -1.79 -9.78
CA GLU A 22 -18.41 -0.74 -9.73
C GLU A 22 -18.82 -0.42 -8.28
N LEU A 23 -19.04 -1.46 -7.48
CA LEU A 23 -19.37 -1.31 -6.06
C LEU A 23 -18.22 -0.64 -5.31
N SER A 24 -16.97 -1.06 -5.56
CA SER A 24 -15.80 -0.45 -4.93
C SER A 24 -15.67 1.03 -5.28
N ARG A 25 -15.88 1.41 -6.54
CA ARG A 25 -15.84 2.83 -6.97
C ARG A 25 -16.87 3.67 -6.21
N ARG A 26 -18.10 3.15 -6.03
CA ARG A 26 -19.14 3.82 -5.23
C ARG A 26 -18.72 3.94 -3.76
N GLN A 27 -18.27 2.85 -3.16
CA GLN A 27 -17.82 2.83 -1.77
C GLN A 27 -16.64 3.77 -1.52
N PHE A 28 -15.68 3.85 -2.44
CA PHE A 28 -14.54 4.75 -2.35
C PHE A 28 -14.97 6.22 -2.46
N ALA A 29 -15.88 6.54 -3.39
CA ALA A 29 -16.46 7.88 -3.49
C ALA A 29 -17.24 8.28 -2.21
N ASP A 30 -18.00 7.35 -1.62
CA ASP A 30 -18.75 7.58 -0.39
C ASP A 30 -17.85 7.68 0.84
N GLY A 31 -16.79 6.88 0.91
CA GLY A 31 -15.80 6.90 1.99
C GLY A 31 -15.05 8.22 2.09
N ARG A 32 -14.87 8.93 0.96
CA ARG A 32 -14.21 10.25 0.90
C ARG A 32 -15.08 11.43 1.40
N ARG A 33 -16.29 11.19 1.91
CA ARG A 33 -17.21 12.28 2.28
C ARG A 33 -16.85 12.98 3.61
N LYS A 34 -15.92 13.93 3.47
CA LYS A 34 -15.78 15.30 4.04
C LYS A 34 -15.62 15.54 5.56
N GLU A 35 -14.37 15.79 5.95
CA GLU A 35 -13.99 16.78 6.98
C GLU A 35 -12.95 17.83 6.50
N TYR A 36 -12.31 17.64 5.33
CA TYR A 36 -11.23 18.50 4.83
C TYR A 36 -11.28 18.66 3.32
N GLU A 37 -10.65 19.73 2.81
CA GLU A 37 -10.52 20.05 1.40
C GLU A 37 -9.07 19.86 0.95
N ILE A 38 -8.87 19.10 -0.13
CA ILE A 38 -7.56 18.92 -0.75
C ILE A 38 -7.42 19.97 -1.84
N VAL A 39 -6.45 20.87 -1.66
CA VAL A 39 -6.22 22.00 -2.57
C VAL A 39 -5.00 21.83 -3.49
N ASP A 40 -4.21 20.77 -3.31
CA ASP A 40 -3.06 20.48 -4.19
C ASP A 40 -3.51 19.64 -5.39
N ASP A 41 -3.44 20.22 -6.59
CA ASP A 41 -3.80 19.58 -7.86
C ASP A 41 -3.05 18.26 -8.11
N ARG A 42 -1.81 18.12 -7.62
CA ARG A 42 -1.03 16.89 -7.79
C ARG A 42 -1.58 15.77 -6.91
N ILE A 43 -2.02 16.10 -5.70
CA ILE A 43 -2.70 15.13 -4.82
C ILE A 43 -4.03 14.74 -5.47
N LEU A 44 -4.79 15.69 -6.02
CA LEU A 44 -6.05 15.37 -6.71
C LEU A 44 -5.83 14.45 -7.92
N GLU A 45 -4.81 14.68 -8.73
CA GLU A 45 -4.47 13.83 -9.88
C GLU A 45 -4.00 12.43 -9.45
N ALA A 46 -3.21 12.34 -8.38
CA ALA A 46 -2.81 11.07 -7.78
C ALA A 46 -4.02 10.26 -7.28
N LEU A 47 -4.94 10.90 -6.55
CA LEU A 47 -6.18 10.26 -6.08
C LEU A 47 -7.08 9.80 -7.21
N LYS A 48 -7.12 10.56 -8.31
CA LYS A 48 -7.83 10.16 -9.53
C LYS A 48 -7.16 8.94 -10.18
N SER A 49 -5.83 8.95 -10.29
CA SER A 49 -5.05 7.81 -10.81
C SER A 49 -5.27 6.53 -9.97
N ILE A 50 -5.36 6.68 -8.65
CA ILE A 50 -5.72 5.59 -7.74
C ILE A 50 -7.15 5.10 -8.03
N ASP A 51 -8.14 5.97 -8.15
CA ASP A 51 -9.53 5.53 -8.35
C ASP A 51 -9.76 4.84 -9.72
N GLU A 52 -9.05 5.31 -10.74
CA GLU A 52 -9.23 4.93 -12.15
C GLU A 52 -8.34 3.78 -12.63
N SER A 53 -7.45 3.25 -11.78
CA SER A 53 -6.56 2.12 -12.16
C SER A 53 -7.34 0.90 -12.68
N ASP A 54 -6.83 0.32 -13.76
CA ASP A 54 -7.31 -0.91 -14.40
C ASP A 54 -6.75 -2.18 -13.76
N ASP A 55 -5.78 -2.05 -12.85
CA ASP A 55 -5.11 -3.18 -12.20
C ASP A 55 -6.02 -3.91 -11.21
N TYR A 56 -7.08 -3.25 -10.71
CA TYR A 56 -7.99 -3.85 -9.73
C TYR A 56 -8.68 -5.13 -10.21
N ALA A 57 -8.96 -5.26 -11.51
CA ALA A 57 -9.49 -6.52 -12.05
C ALA A 57 -8.49 -7.67 -11.88
N LYS A 58 -7.21 -7.41 -12.17
CA LYS A 58 -6.12 -8.38 -12.06
C LYS A 58 -5.86 -8.78 -10.61
N ILE A 59 -5.92 -7.81 -9.69
CA ILE A 59 -5.82 -8.03 -8.25
C ILE A 59 -6.91 -9.01 -7.79
N LEU A 60 -8.16 -8.79 -8.18
CA LEU A 60 -9.28 -9.65 -7.81
C LEU A 60 -9.11 -11.10 -8.29
N TRP A 61 -8.68 -11.28 -9.55
CA TRP A 61 -8.32 -12.62 -10.04
C TRP A 61 -7.20 -13.27 -9.25
N ARG A 62 -6.15 -12.51 -8.91
CA ARG A 62 -5.01 -13.06 -8.20
C ARG A 62 -5.37 -13.47 -6.79
N VAL A 63 -6.13 -12.64 -6.09
CA VAL A 63 -6.65 -12.93 -4.76
C VAL A 63 -7.46 -14.24 -4.77
N GLN A 64 -8.29 -14.46 -5.80
CA GLN A 64 -9.01 -15.72 -5.99
C GLN A 64 -8.09 -16.92 -6.21
N GLN A 65 -7.08 -16.78 -7.07
CA GLN A 65 -6.13 -17.84 -7.39
C GLN A 65 -5.22 -18.23 -6.22
N GLU A 66 -4.83 -17.26 -5.39
CA GLU A 66 -3.99 -17.49 -4.21
C GLU A 66 -4.80 -18.01 -3.01
N ASN A 67 -6.12 -17.81 -3.02
CA ASN A 67 -7.02 -18.25 -1.95
C ASN A 67 -8.20 -19.06 -2.48
N PRO A 68 -7.96 -20.13 -3.26
CA PRO A 68 -9.00 -20.81 -4.04
C PRO A 68 -10.00 -21.60 -3.17
N HIS A 69 -9.71 -21.77 -1.87
CA HIS A 69 -10.53 -22.54 -0.93
C HIS A 69 -11.23 -21.67 0.12
N ASP A 70 -11.10 -20.35 0.04
CA ASP A 70 -11.76 -19.43 0.96
C ASP A 70 -12.91 -18.72 0.24
N GLU A 71 -14.14 -19.03 0.68
CA GLU A 71 -15.37 -18.57 0.06
C GLU A 71 -15.46 -17.04 0.00
N ARG A 72 -14.85 -16.33 0.94
CA ARG A 72 -14.89 -14.86 1.00
C ARG A 72 -14.32 -14.23 -0.27
N PHE A 73 -13.32 -14.85 -0.89
CA PHE A 73 -12.70 -14.33 -2.11
C PHE A 73 -13.49 -14.59 -3.39
N PHE A 74 -14.69 -15.17 -3.29
CA PHE A 74 -15.65 -15.08 -4.39
C PHE A 74 -17.02 -14.57 -3.92
N ASP A 75 -17.00 -13.75 -2.89
CA ASP A 75 -18.11 -12.87 -2.55
C ASP A 75 -17.85 -11.47 -3.13
N ILE A 76 -18.82 -10.95 -3.90
CA ILE A 76 -18.66 -9.68 -4.62
C ILE A 76 -18.51 -8.51 -3.65
N ASP A 77 -19.25 -8.52 -2.54
CA ASP A 77 -19.21 -7.44 -1.56
C ASP A 77 -17.86 -7.43 -0.82
N TYR A 78 -17.34 -8.61 -0.45
CA TYR A 78 -16.03 -8.75 0.17
C TYR A 78 -14.90 -8.28 -0.75
N LEU A 79 -14.93 -8.69 -2.02
CA LEU A 79 -13.95 -8.26 -3.03
C LEU A 79 -14.01 -6.74 -3.26
N ALA A 80 -15.22 -6.16 -3.36
CA ALA A 80 -15.39 -4.73 -3.50
C ALA A 80 -14.82 -3.96 -2.29
N ARG A 81 -15.11 -4.43 -1.06
CA ARG A 81 -14.55 -3.85 0.17
C ARG A 81 -13.03 -3.93 0.20
N GLY A 82 -12.44 -5.02 -0.25
CA GLY A 82 -10.98 -5.17 -0.32
C GLY A 82 -10.33 -4.14 -1.24
N ILE A 83 -10.85 -3.98 -2.46
CA ILE A 83 -10.36 -2.96 -3.39
C ILE A 83 -10.58 -1.54 -2.86
N THR A 84 -11.75 -1.28 -2.25
CA THR A 84 -12.03 0.02 -1.63
C THR A 84 -10.99 0.35 -0.56
N ASN A 85 -10.70 -0.58 0.35
CA ASN A 85 -9.73 -0.35 1.41
C ASN A 85 -8.30 -0.23 0.88
N LEU A 86 -7.96 -0.92 -0.23
CA LEU A 86 -6.68 -0.76 -0.90
C LEU A 86 -6.52 0.64 -1.52
N LYS A 87 -7.57 1.15 -2.16
CA LYS A 87 -7.60 2.54 -2.65
C LYS A 87 -7.44 3.56 -1.52
N LEU A 88 -8.11 3.33 -0.39
CA LEU A 88 -7.99 4.18 0.79
C LEU A 88 -6.56 4.19 1.34
N PHE A 89 -5.91 3.02 1.40
CA PHE A 89 -4.51 2.92 1.79
C PHE A 89 -3.59 3.72 0.86
N TYR A 90 -3.71 3.55 -0.46
CA TYR A 90 -2.90 4.36 -1.40
C TYR A 90 -3.20 5.85 -1.29
N SER A 91 -4.46 6.22 -1.03
CA SER A 91 -4.84 7.62 -0.83
C SER A 91 -4.19 8.21 0.42
N LEU A 92 -4.13 7.43 1.50
CA LEU A 92 -3.44 7.81 2.74
C LEU A 92 -1.96 8.09 2.48
N GLU A 93 -1.27 7.22 1.75
CA GLU A 93 0.15 7.38 1.39
C GLU A 93 0.41 8.70 0.64
N VAL A 94 -0.51 9.11 -0.24
CA VAL A 94 -0.41 10.38 -0.96
C VAL A 94 -0.70 11.57 -0.04
N ILE A 95 -1.77 11.49 0.76
CA ILE A 95 -2.29 12.62 1.54
C ILE A 95 -1.46 12.90 2.78
N ASP A 96 -1.04 11.88 3.51
CA ASP A 96 -0.22 12.01 4.72
C ASP A 96 1.27 12.23 4.41
N GLY A 97 1.66 12.09 3.14
CA GLY A 97 3.00 12.48 2.65
C GLY A 97 4.05 11.38 2.78
N ARG A 98 3.75 10.16 2.30
CA ARG A 98 4.65 8.99 2.32
C ARG A 98 5.22 8.66 3.69
N ASN A 99 4.38 8.86 4.70
CA ASN A 99 4.68 8.34 6.02
C ASN A 99 4.65 6.82 5.97
N LEU A 100 5.49 6.20 6.79
CA LEU A 100 5.60 4.75 6.85
C LEU A 100 4.28 4.22 7.42
N HIS A 101 3.34 3.78 6.58
CA HIS A 101 2.09 3.18 7.02
C HIS A 101 2.18 1.65 6.99
N SER A 102 1.46 1.03 7.91
CA SER A 102 1.29 -0.43 7.95
C SER A 102 -0.15 -0.82 7.66
N LEU A 103 -0.30 -2.04 7.14
CA LEU A 103 -1.55 -2.63 6.70
C LEU A 103 -2.06 -3.68 7.69
N SER A 104 -3.36 -3.94 7.65
CA SER A 104 -3.94 -5.09 8.35
C SER A 104 -3.62 -6.39 7.60
N LYS A 105 -3.78 -7.52 8.29
CA LYS A 105 -3.68 -8.84 7.68
C LYS A 105 -4.68 -9.04 6.55
N SER A 106 -5.91 -8.56 6.75
CA SER A 106 -7.00 -8.74 5.79
C SER A 106 -6.78 -7.94 4.51
N LEU A 107 -6.22 -6.72 4.62
CA LEU A 107 -5.93 -5.87 3.48
C LEU A 107 -4.64 -6.28 2.75
N ASP A 108 -3.66 -6.82 3.48
CA ASP A 108 -2.39 -7.31 2.92
C ASP A 108 -2.59 -8.31 1.78
N VAL A 109 -3.62 -9.16 1.85
CA VAL A 109 -3.95 -10.11 0.76
C VAL A 109 -4.16 -9.39 -0.58
N PHE A 110 -4.82 -8.23 -0.58
CA PHE A 110 -5.08 -7.45 -1.78
C PHE A 110 -3.86 -6.65 -2.22
N TRP A 111 -3.11 -6.09 -1.26
CA TRP A 111 -1.91 -5.32 -1.55
C TRP A 111 -0.79 -6.20 -2.11
N HIS A 112 -0.55 -7.36 -1.49
CA HIS A 112 0.43 -8.33 -1.94
C HIS A 112 0.08 -8.88 -3.32
N ALA A 113 -1.21 -9.15 -3.59
CA ALA A 113 -1.66 -9.52 -4.93
C ALA A 113 -1.32 -8.44 -5.97
N HIS A 114 -1.41 -7.15 -5.62
CA HIS A 114 -1.00 -6.06 -6.50
C HIS A 114 0.52 -6.03 -6.72
N GLN A 115 1.30 -6.08 -5.64
CA GLN A 115 2.77 -6.01 -5.70
C GLN A 115 3.40 -7.16 -6.51
N ASN A 116 2.75 -8.32 -6.54
CA ASN A 116 3.20 -9.46 -7.32
C ASN A 116 3.08 -9.26 -8.84
N PHE A 117 2.34 -8.25 -9.32
CA PHE A 117 2.31 -7.85 -10.73
C PHE A 117 3.34 -6.76 -11.01
N SER A 118 4.59 -7.17 -11.22
CA SER A 118 5.72 -6.23 -11.21
C SER A 118 5.57 -5.06 -12.17
N PHE A 119 5.11 -5.27 -13.40
CA PHE A 119 5.00 -4.20 -14.40
C PHE A 119 3.78 -3.31 -14.18
N GLU A 120 2.62 -3.90 -13.92
CA GLU A 120 1.39 -3.20 -13.56
C GLU A 120 1.58 -2.34 -12.32
N TYR A 121 2.11 -2.93 -11.26
CA TYR A 121 2.37 -2.23 -10.01
C TYR A 121 3.35 -1.08 -10.20
N MET A 122 4.42 -1.28 -10.98
CA MET A 122 5.34 -0.20 -11.32
C MET A 122 4.64 0.94 -12.06
N ASN A 123 3.83 0.63 -13.07
CA ASN A 123 3.09 1.64 -13.84
C ASN A 123 2.03 2.36 -12.98
N PHE A 124 1.36 1.64 -12.09
CA PHE A 124 0.44 2.22 -11.11
C PHE A 124 1.18 3.19 -10.21
N CYS A 125 2.30 2.76 -9.65
CA CYS A 125 3.12 3.55 -8.74
C CYS A 125 3.67 4.82 -9.42
N ASP A 126 4.17 4.71 -10.65
CA ASP A 126 4.68 5.85 -11.42
C ASP A 126 3.59 6.91 -11.68
N LYS A 127 2.34 6.48 -11.89
CA LYS A 127 1.19 7.38 -12.08
C LYS A 127 0.69 7.99 -10.76
N ALA A 128 0.57 7.18 -9.72
CA ALA A 128 -0.06 7.57 -8.46
C ALA A 128 0.90 8.32 -7.52
N PHE A 129 2.15 7.87 -7.43
CA PHE A 129 3.14 8.43 -6.50
C PHE A 129 4.15 9.32 -7.21
N GLY A 130 4.46 9.00 -8.47
CA GLY A 130 5.43 9.71 -9.31
C GLY A 130 6.57 8.80 -9.77
N PRO A 131 7.43 9.29 -10.68
CA PRO A 131 8.46 8.45 -11.32
C PRO A 131 9.43 7.82 -10.31
N ASN A 132 9.65 6.51 -10.44
CA ASN A 132 10.55 5.72 -9.59
C ASN A 132 10.18 5.76 -8.09
N GLN A 133 8.88 5.77 -7.77
CA GLN A 133 8.42 5.79 -6.38
C GLN A 133 7.46 4.65 -6.13
N PHE A 134 7.87 3.72 -5.27
CA PHE A 134 7.17 2.47 -5.01
C PHE A 134 6.87 2.32 -3.52
N LEU A 135 5.72 1.76 -3.18
CA LEU A 135 5.47 1.33 -1.81
C LEU A 135 6.07 -0.06 -1.64
N HIS A 136 7.18 -0.16 -0.93
CA HIS A 136 7.82 -1.44 -0.66
C HIS A 136 7.04 -2.24 0.39
N HIS A 137 7.21 -3.56 0.38
CA HIS A 137 6.73 -4.46 1.43
C HIS A 137 7.92 -5.07 2.16
N LEU A 138 8.09 -4.74 3.43
CA LEU A 138 9.11 -5.33 4.30
C LEU A 138 8.48 -6.35 5.25
N PRO A 139 8.67 -7.67 5.06
CA PRO A 139 8.22 -8.65 6.05
C PRO A 139 9.08 -8.47 7.31
N THR A 140 8.46 -8.27 8.47
CA THR A 140 9.26 -8.23 9.70
C THR A 140 9.47 -9.59 10.35
N ASP A 141 10.50 -9.68 11.19
CA ASP A 141 10.72 -10.84 12.05
C ASP A 141 9.74 -10.85 13.22
N LYS A 142 8.84 -11.84 13.24
CA LYS A 142 7.88 -12.09 14.33
C LYS A 142 8.53 -12.43 15.66
N ARG A 143 9.81 -12.78 15.66
CA ARG A 143 10.58 -13.15 16.86
C ARG A 143 11.26 -11.95 17.50
N ASP A 144 11.35 -10.84 16.78
CA ASP A 144 11.94 -9.61 17.29
C ASP A 144 10.83 -8.71 17.87
N GLN A 145 10.76 -8.69 19.19
CA GLN A 145 9.75 -7.93 19.93
C GLN A 145 9.82 -6.43 19.64
N ALA A 146 11.02 -5.86 19.51
CA ALA A 146 11.17 -4.42 19.25
C ALA A 146 10.59 -4.06 17.89
N VAL A 147 10.77 -4.95 16.90
CA VAL A 147 10.16 -4.80 15.59
C VAL A 147 8.64 -4.89 15.68
N GLN A 148 8.09 -5.88 16.40
CA GLN A 148 6.63 -6.01 16.55
C GLN A 148 6.00 -4.76 17.18
N GLU A 149 6.58 -4.26 18.27
CA GLU A 149 6.09 -3.07 18.95
C GLU A 149 6.17 -1.81 18.07
N ALA A 150 7.22 -1.66 17.26
CA ALA A 150 7.34 -0.55 16.32
C ALA A 150 6.24 -0.56 15.25
N MET A 151 5.79 -1.75 14.88
CA MET A 151 4.82 -1.96 13.82
C MET A 151 3.40 -1.83 14.32
N GLU A 152 3.14 -2.25 15.56
CA GLU A 152 1.91 -1.93 16.29
C GLU A 152 1.70 -0.42 16.36
N ARG A 153 2.71 0.34 16.82
CA ARG A 153 2.64 1.81 16.86
C ARG A 153 2.37 2.42 15.48
N ARG A 154 2.99 1.86 14.44
CA ARG A 154 2.80 2.30 13.06
C ARG A 154 1.40 2.03 12.54
N TYR A 155 0.87 0.86 12.82
CA TYR A 155 -0.49 0.49 12.43
C TYR A 155 -1.54 1.31 13.17
N ASP A 156 -1.33 1.58 14.47
CA ASP A 156 -2.17 2.49 15.25
C ASP A 156 -2.16 3.91 14.66
N TYR A 157 -0.99 4.37 14.21
CA TYR A 157 -0.86 5.63 13.47
C TYR A 157 -1.65 5.58 12.15
N THR A 158 -1.49 4.54 11.32
CA THR A 158 -2.27 4.34 10.09
C THR A 158 -3.77 4.45 10.34
N ARG A 159 -4.29 3.69 11.32
CA ARG A 159 -5.72 3.69 11.66
C ARG A 159 -6.20 5.04 12.14
N THR A 160 -5.38 5.74 12.93
CA THR A 160 -5.67 7.09 13.40
C THR A 160 -5.79 8.06 12.22
N MET A 161 -4.87 8.01 11.27
CA MET A 161 -4.88 8.89 10.10
C MET A 161 -6.03 8.56 9.15
N LEU A 162 -6.28 7.27 8.88
CA LEU A 162 -7.46 6.86 8.12
C LEU A 162 -8.76 7.34 8.76
N GLY A 163 -8.87 7.23 10.09
CA GLY A 163 -10.05 7.69 10.84
C GLY A 163 -10.29 9.20 10.76
N LYS A 164 -9.25 10.00 10.51
CA LYS A 164 -9.38 11.44 10.22
C LYS A 164 -9.80 11.71 8.78
N MET A 165 -9.52 10.77 7.88
CA MET A 165 -9.69 10.97 6.45
C MET A 165 -11.01 10.44 5.90
N VAL A 166 -11.43 9.28 6.41
CA VAL A 166 -12.52 8.47 5.86
C VAL A 166 -13.18 7.62 6.95
N SER A 167 -14.38 7.13 6.69
CA SER A 167 -14.97 6.09 7.55
C SER A 167 -14.21 4.77 7.34
N VAL A 168 -13.54 4.29 8.39
CA VAL A 168 -12.73 3.08 8.35
C VAL A 168 -13.57 1.82 8.48
N ASP A 169 -13.41 0.89 7.54
CA ASP A 169 -13.96 -0.46 7.63
C ASP A 169 -13.24 -1.24 8.73
N LYS A 170 -13.92 -1.48 9.85
CA LYS A 170 -13.32 -2.12 11.03
C LYS A 170 -12.94 -3.58 10.82
N ASP A 171 -13.54 -4.27 9.84
CA ASP A 171 -13.20 -5.65 9.54
C ASP A 171 -11.90 -5.70 8.71
N PHE A 172 -11.73 -4.74 7.80
CA PHE A 172 -10.52 -4.60 6.99
C PHE A 172 -9.38 -3.88 7.71
N TRP A 173 -9.66 -3.10 8.75
CA TRP A 173 -8.67 -2.42 9.58
C TRP A 173 -8.81 -2.84 11.05
N GLY A 174 -8.99 -4.15 11.25
CA GLY A 174 -9.16 -4.80 12.54
C GLY A 174 -7.89 -4.78 13.41
N PRO A 175 -7.88 -5.49 14.54
CA PRO A 175 -6.71 -5.59 15.42
C PRO A 175 -5.61 -6.49 14.86
N ASP A 176 -5.86 -7.17 13.75
CA ASP A 176 -4.97 -8.10 13.06
C ASP A 176 -3.91 -7.35 12.24
N ILE A 177 -2.76 -7.10 12.86
CA ILE A 177 -1.61 -6.46 12.23
C ILE A 177 -0.86 -7.47 11.37
N ILE A 178 -0.62 -7.13 10.11
CA ILE A 178 0.51 -7.67 9.37
C ILE A 178 1.64 -6.66 9.41
N ILE A 179 2.82 -7.23 9.53
CA ILE A 179 3.99 -6.46 9.84
C ILE A 179 4.72 -6.14 8.55
N CYS A 180 4.14 -5.19 7.81
CA CYS A 180 4.61 -4.73 6.52
C CYS A 180 4.49 -3.21 6.45
N CYS A 181 5.42 -2.58 5.74
CA CYS A 181 5.57 -1.13 5.72
C CYS A 181 5.93 -0.65 4.33
N SER A 182 5.23 0.39 3.87
CA SER A 182 5.68 1.25 2.79
C SER A 182 6.93 2.02 3.22
N TYR A 183 7.87 2.21 2.29
CA TYR A 183 8.92 3.22 2.36
C TYR A 183 9.25 3.70 0.95
N ASP A 184 9.69 4.95 0.84
CA ASP A 184 10.07 5.57 -0.44
C ASP A 184 11.46 5.08 -0.89
N SER A 185 11.59 4.65 -2.15
CA SER A 185 12.85 4.17 -2.72
C SER A 185 13.00 4.70 -4.16
N PRO A 186 14.14 5.35 -4.51
CA PRO A 186 14.40 5.87 -5.86
C PRO A 186 14.76 4.77 -6.88
N VAL A 187 14.85 3.51 -6.44
CA VAL A 187 15.21 2.34 -7.23
C VAL A 187 14.29 1.19 -6.86
N ALA A 188 13.88 0.38 -7.84
CA ALA A 188 13.14 -0.87 -7.61
C ALA A 188 14.03 -1.98 -7.00
N GLU A 189 14.86 -1.64 -6.01
CA GLU A 189 15.60 -2.59 -5.19
C GLU A 189 14.59 -3.32 -4.30
N GLY A 190 14.10 -4.48 -4.74
CA GLY A 190 13.10 -5.23 -3.98
C GLY A 190 12.36 -6.34 -4.73
N PHE A 191 12.45 -6.42 -6.06
CA PHE A 191 12.11 -7.66 -6.74
C PHE A 191 13.26 -8.67 -6.49
N VAL A 192 12.98 -9.69 -5.67
CA VAL A 192 13.84 -10.79 -5.19
C VAL A 192 14.39 -10.60 -3.77
N PHE A 193 13.78 -11.37 -2.84
CA PHE A 193 14.36 -12.00 -1.65
C PHE A 193 15.52 -11.28 -0.95
N TRP A 194 15.26 -10.79 0.28
CA TRP A 194 16.20 -10.72 1.41
C TRP A 194 17.67 -10.36 1.09
N ARG A 195 18.12 -9.13 1.42
CA ARG A 195 19.35 -8.93 2.25
C ARG A 195 19.73 -7.55 2.81
N PRO A 196 18.96 -6.44 2.71
CA PRO A 196 19.27 -5.28 3.55
C PRO A 196 18.13 -4.76 4.43
N ALA A 197 17.05 -5.54 4.61
CA ALA A 197 16.01 -5.25 5.61
C ALA A 197 16.53 -5.26 7.06
N LEU A 198 17.73 -5.83 7.29
CA LEU A 198 18.45 -5.80 8.57
C LEU A 198 19.37 -4.58 8.73
N ILE A 199 19.51 -3.71 7.73
CA ILE A 199 20.36 -2.50 7.79
C ILE A 199 19.51 -1.23 7.98
N ALA A 200 18.19 -1.30 7.70
CA ALA A 200 17.26 -0.21 7.97
C ALA A 200 16.71 -0.21 9.41
N MET A 201 17.13 -1.17 10.25
CA MET A 201 16.80 -1.22 11.67
C MET A 201 18.02 -0.84 12.50
N GLU A 202 18.09 0.47 12.71
CA GLU A 202 19.02 1.25 13.52
C GLU A 202 20.46 1.40 12.97
N PRO A 203 21.09 2.51 13.34
CA PRO A 203 22.24 2.28 14.19
C PRO A 203 21.97 2.85 15.57
N ALA A 204 22.47 2.11 16.56
CA ALA A 204 22.80 2.62 17.87
C ALA A 204 23.33 4.06 17.75
N CYS A 205 22.84 4.93 18.63
CA CYS A 205 23.59 6.11 19.02
C CYS A 205 25.07 5.72 19.11
N ASP A 206 25.94 6.45 18.39
CA ASP A 206 27.41 6.55 18.56
C ASP A 206 28.30 6.12 17.37
N LEU A 207 27.77 5.74 16.19
CA LEU A 207 28.61 5.22 15.07
C LEU A 207 28.73 6.07 13.79
N TYR A 208 28.50 7.38 13.82
CA TYR A 208 28.80 8.25 12.66
C TYR A 208 30.13 9.01 12.80
N ASP A 209 31.18 8.47 12.17
CA ASP A 209 32.39 9.23 11.82
C ASP A 209 32.01 10.38 10.87
N ARG A 210 32.39 11.61 11.25
CA ARG A 210 32.21 12.84 10.46
C ARG A 210 32.64 12.69 9.01
N ARG A 211 33.65 11.86 8.74
CA ARG A 211 34.22 11.68 7.40
C ARG A 211 33.28 10.99 6.42
N LEU A 212 32.45 10.04 6.88
CA LEU A 212 31.46 9.35 6.03
C LEU A 212 30.28 10.26 5.69
N ASN A 213 29.86 11.09 6.65
CA ASN A 213 28.84 12.13 6.44
C ASN A 213 29.28 13.19 5.40
N ASP A 214 30.56 13.57 5.41
CA ASP A 214 31.09 14.55 4.46
C ASP A 214 31.30 13.97 3.05
N GLU A 215 31.44 12.65 2.91
CA GLU A 215 31.43 11.96 1.61
C GLU A 215 30.02 11.78 1.04
N LEU A 216 29.04 11.42 1.88
CA LEU A 216 27.64 11.29 1.47
C LEU A 216 27.05 12.66 1.06
N LYS A 217 27.42 13.74 1.75
CA LYS A 217 27.08 15.13 1.35
C LYS A 217 27.66 15.55 0.00
N LYS A 218 28.74 14.91 -0.47
CA LYS A 218 29.37 15.22 -1.77
C LYS A 218 28.76 14.46 -2.94
N LYS A 219 28.01 13.39 -2.69
CA LYS A 219 27.47 12.51 -3.74
C LYS A 219 25.95 12.32 -3.73
N VAL A 220 25.25 12.83 -2.73
CA VAL A 220 23.79 12.69 -2.62
C VAL A 220 23.14 14.06 -2.56
N ASN A 221 22.73 14.56 -3.73
CA ASN A 221 21.72 15.60 -3.84
C ASN A 221 20.34 14.92 -3.82
N PHE A 222 19.67 14.82 -2.67
CA PHE A 222 18.22 14.62 -2.64
C PHE A 222 17.55 15.40 -1.50
N VAL A 223 17.17 16.63 -1.85
CA VAL A 223 15.88 17.30 -1.65
C VAL A 223 15.18 17.11 -0.28
N ILE A 224 15.60 17.92 0.70
CA ILE A 224 14.65 18.69 1.51
C ILE A 224 14.23 19.86 0.60
N ASP A 225 13.10 19.72 -0.09
CA ASP A 225 12.29 20.80 -0.70
C ASP A 225 11.21 20.18 -1.60
N GLY A 226 10.29 19.44 -1.00
CA GLY A 226 8.95 19.34 -1.58
C GLY A 226 8.30 20.72 -1.47
N PHE A 227 7.97 21.35 -2.61
CA PHE A 227 7.26 22.65 -2.79
C PHE A 227 8.02 23.89 -3.30
N ALA A 228 9.20 23.78 -3.94
CA ALA A 228 9.83 24.95 -4.60
C ALA A 228 9.97 24.88 -6.14
N ALA A 229 9.51 23.84 -6.83
CA ALA A 229 9.60 23.74 -8.29
C ALA A 229 8.41 24.35 -9.08
N LEU A 230 7.47 25.03 -8.42
CA LEU A 230 6.32 25.69 -9.05
C LEU A 230 6.39 27.22 -9.08
N ARG A 231 7.58 27.83 -9.00
CA ARG A 231 7.76 29.24 -9.35
C ARG A 231 8.63 29.35 -10.60
N LYS A 232 7.95 29.39 -11.75
CA LYS A 232 8.52 29.97 -12.98
C LYS A 232 8.43 31.49 -12.90
N PRO A 233 9.38 32.25 -13.46
CA PRO A 233 9.00 33.40 -14.27
C PRO A 233 8.41 32.92 -15.61
#